data_AF-A0A2M9TQA9-F1
#
_entry.id   AF-A0A2M9TQA9-F1
#
_cell.length_a   1.000
_cell.length_b   1.000
_cell.length_c   1.000
_cell.angle_alpha   90.00
_cell.angle_beta   90.00
_cell.angle_gamma   90.00
#
_symmetry.space_group_name_H-M   'P 1'
#
loop_
_entity.id
_entity.type
_entity.pdbx_description
1 polymer ?
#
loop_
_entity_poly.entity_id
_entity_poly.type
_entity_poly.pdbx_seq_one_letter_code
_entity_poly.pdbx_strand_id
1 'polypeptide(L)'
;MDIDAPLALLGGRSPTEFMRTYWQKKPLLIRQAIANFTSPVPAAGLKKLAKRDDVEARLIWQENDEWNMESGPFARFPKIAEPNWSLLVQSVDLHDDTTAALMQQFRFVPDARLDDIMISLASRHGGVGPHFDSYDVFLLQGKGQRRWRISRQKDLSLVPDIPCKILQHFEPEEEFVLEPGDMLYLPPHIAHDGISLSDECITVSIGFRAPPLAVLARGLLEVAADQLSARSGLGFGPYSTPTLPGPDLSGMFRDKGLPATTQPAALPDELVHSALAAVQKIAFDERMATRFLGCWLTEPNSLTVFPISQDMIDIDDVLERQGSLALDRRSRMMYRGADLFINGEALETKTNATFKKLADVRVLSTADLKKASADTLTLLQEWLDDGWMVAI
;
A
#
# COMPACT_ATOMS: atom_id res chain seq x y z
N MET A 1 -16.44 12.91 2.41
CA MET A 1 -16.78 12.96 0.97
C MET A 1 -18.22 12.51 0.82
N ASP A 2 -19.02 13.19 0.01
CA ASP A 2 -20.32 12.66 -0.41
C ASP A 2 -20.10 11.70 -1.58
N ILE A 3 -20.45 10.42 -1.40
CA ILE A 3 -20.17 9.35 -2.36
C ILE A 3 -21.19 9.28 -3.51
N ASP A 4 -22.30 9.99 -3.39
CA ASP A 4 -23.35 10.04 -4.41
C ASP A 4 -23.32 11.35 -5.22
N ALA A 5 -22.58 12.34 -4.74
CA ALA A 5 -22.32 13.59 -5.48
C ALA A 5 -21.29 13.37 -6.61
N PRO A 6 -21.49 14.00 -7.79
CA PRO A 6 -20.50 14.05 -8.87
C PRO A 6 -19.17 14.66 -8.43
N LEU A 7 -18.06 14.03 -8.83
CA LEU A 7 -16.70 14.54 -8.61
C LEU A 7 -16.01 14.84 -9.95
N ALA A 8 -15.36 16.01 -10.05
CA ALA A 8 -14.51 16.35 -11.19
C ALA A 8 -13.39 15.32 -11.39
N LEU A 9 -12.81 14.83 -10.28
CA LEU A 9 -11.81 13.76 -10.23
C LEU A 9 -12.24 12.51 -11.00
N LEU A 10 -13.54 12.22 -11.05
CA LEU A 10 -14.13 11.04 -11.71
C LEU A 10 -14.84 11.39 -13.03
N GLY A 11 -14.54 12.56 -13.59
CA GLY A 11 -15.13 13.04 -14.85
C GLY A 11 -16.61 13.35 -14.74
N GLY A 12 -17.03 13.93 -13.60
CA GLY A 12 -18.43 14.29 -13.33
C GLY A 12 -19.30 13.11 -12.88
N ARG A 13 -18.69 12.00 -12.46
CA ARG A 13 -19.38 10.84 -11.90
C ARG A 13 -19.27 10.84 -10.39
N SER A 14 -20.24 10.23 -9.72
CA SER A 14 -20.12 9.96 -8.30
C SER A 14 -19.21 8.76 -8.05
N PRO A 15 -18.55 8.68 -6.88
CA PRO A 15 -17.87 7.47 -6.45
C PRO A 15 -18.73 6.21 -6.55
N THR A 16 -19.99 6.26 -6.12
CA THR A 16 -20.94 5.14 -6.24
C THR A 16 -21.09 4.67 -7.69
N GLU A 17 -21.24 5.59 -8.65
CA GLU A 17 -21.32 5.24 -10.07
C GLU A 17 -20.02 4.64 -10.60
N PHE A 18 -18.88 5.23 -10.24
CA PHE A 18 -17.55 4.78 -10.65
C PHE A 18 -17.29 3.35 -10.17
N MET A 19 -17.50 3.07 -8.88
CA MET A 19 -17.32 1.75 -8.27
C MET A 19 -18.24 0.70 -8.91
N ARG A 20 -19.47 1.09 -9.28
CA ARG A 20 -20.40 0.19 -9.96
C ARG A 20 -19.98 -0.12 -11.40
N THR A 21 -19.42 0.84 -12.13
CA THR A 21 -19.36 0.76 -13.61
C THR A 21 -17.95 0.52 -14.15
N TYR A 22 -16.93 1.03 -13.47
CA TYR A 22 -15.55 1.08 -13.98
C TYR A 22 -14.57 0.28 -13.12
N TRP A 23 -14.65 0.44 -11.79
CA TRP A 23 -13.75 -0.22 -10.84
C TRP A 23 -13.68 -1.74 -11.09
N GLN A 24 -12.47 -2.23 -11.36
CA GLN A 24 -12.14 -3.62 -11.73
C GLN A 24 -12.88 -4.18 -12.96
N LYS A 25 -13.38 -3.31 -13.84
CA LYS A 25 -14.20 -3.71 -14.99
C LYS A 25 -13.70 -3.17 -16.31
N LYS A 26 -13.47 -1.86 -16.39
CA LYS A 26 -13.07 -1.22 -17.64
C LYS A 26 -12.25 0.05 -17.46
N PRO A 27 -11.32 0.33 -18.38
CA PRO A 27 -10.60 1.59 -18.43
C PRO A 27 -11.53 2.80 -18.52
N LEU A 28 -11.04 3.94 -18.03
CA LEU A 28 -11.72 5.23 -18.15
C LEU A 28 -10.69 6.36 -18.34
N LEU A 29 -10.79 7.06 -19.46
CA LEU A 29 -10.13 8.35 -19.66
C LEU A 29 -10.96 9.48 -19.05
N ILE A 30 -10.32 10.31 -18.24
CA ILE A 30 -10.91 11.47 -17.57
C ILE A 30 -10.11 12.70 -17.99
N ARG A 31 -10.73 13.58 -18.77
CA ARG A 31 -10.12 14.86 -19.16
C ARG A 31 -10.23 15.85 -18.02
N GLN A 32 -9.13 16.53 -17.71
CA GLN A 32 -9.06 17.55 -16.67
C GLN A 32 -9.68 17.08 -15.34
N ALA A 33 -9.30 15.88 -14.89
CA ALA A 33 -9.68 15.34 -13.59
C ALA A 33 -9.31 16.31 -12.46
N ILE A 34 -8.15 16.97 -12.61
CA ILE A 34 -7.72 18.08 -11.77
C ILE A 34 -7.34 19.24 -12.70
N ALA A 35 -8.14 20.31 -12.70
CA ALA A 35 -7.90 21.47 -13.55
C ALA A 35 -6.64 22.24 -13.10
N ASN A 36 -5.87 22.75 -14.06
CA ASN A 36 -4.60 23.47 -13.83
C ASN A 36 -3.61 22.67 -12.98
N PHE A 37 -3.64 21.34 -13.07
CA PHE A 37 -2.78 20.49 -12.27
C PHE A 37 -1.32 20.69 -12.60
N THR A 38 -0.51 20.77 -11.56
CA THR A 38 0.95 20.78 -11.62
C THR A 38 1.45 19.64 -10.74
N SER A 39 2.46 18.90 -11.20
CA SER A 39 3.07 17.83 -10.41
C SER A 39 3.47 18.31 -9.01
N PRO A 40 3.07 17.61 -7.92
CA PRO A 40 3.44 17.94 -6.55
C PRO A 40 4.95 18.05 -6.35
N VAL A 41 5.69 17.13 -6.98
CA VAL A 41 7.15 17.09 -6.94
C VAL A 41 7.70 17.37 -8.36
N PRO A 42 8.54 18.40 -8.55
CA PRO A 42 9.16 18.68 -9.85
C PRO A 42 10.30 17.70 -10.15
N ALA A 43 10.78 17.66 -11.39
CA ALA A 43 11.85 16.77 -11.83
C ALA A 43 13.12 16.81 -10.94
N ALA A 44 13.53 18.00 -10.47
CA ALA A 44 14.65 18.15 -9.56
C ALA A 44 14.39 17.51 -8.19
N GLY A 45 13.15 17.60 -7.69
CA GLY A 45 12.72 16.96 -6.44
C GLY A 45 12.72 15.44 -6.56
N LEU A 46 12.20 14.89 -7.67
CA LEU A 46 12.22 13.45 -7.95
C LEU A 46 13.66 12.92 -8.01
N LYS A 47 14.54 13.62 -8.74
CA LYS A 47 15.96 13.28 -8.77
C LYS A 47 16.60 13.33 -7.38
N LYS A 48 16.23 14.30 -6.52
CA LYS A 48 16.73 14.38 -5.14
C LYS A 48 16.27 13.20 -4.29
N LEU A 49 14.99 12.82 -4.40
CA LEU A 49 14.43 11.65 -3.70
C LEU A 49 15.16 10.37 -4.12
N ALA A 50 15.35 10.16 -5.41
CA ALA A 50 16.01 8.97 -5.97
C ALA A 50 17.51 8.84 -5.63
N LYS A 51 18.11 9.80 -4.90
CA LYS A 51 19.47 9.69 -4.35
C LYS A 51 19.52 9.13 -2.93
N ARG A 52 18.37 8.99 -2.27
CA ARG A 52 18.31 8.61 -0.85
C ARG A 52 18.17 7.10 -0.70
N ASP A 53 18.81 6.54 0.32
CA ASP A 53 18.76 5.10 0.62
C ASP A 53 17.37 4.65 1.14
N ASP A 54 16.58 5.58 1.67
CA ASP A 54 15.23 5.33 2.19
C ASP A 54 14.12 5.50 1.13
N VAL A 55 14.48 5.59 -0.16
CA VAL A 55 13.54 5.77 -1.28
C VAL A 55 13.81 4.73 -2.36
N GLU A 56 12.82 3.89 -2.65
CA GLU A 56 12.91 2.97 -3.80
C GLU A 56 12.76 3.76 -5.11
N ALA A 57 13.76 3.64 -5.98
CA ALA A 57 13.75 4.25 -7.30
C ALA A 57 14.34 3.32 -8.35
N ARG A 58 13.87 3.44 -9.59
CA ARG A 58 14.34 2.65 -10.74
C ARG A 58 14.56 3.55 -11.94
N LEU A 59 15.66 3.36 -12.65
CA LEU A 59 15.94 4.00 -13.92
C LEU A 59 15.82 2.95 -15.01
N ILE A 60 14.93 3.17 -15.96
CA ILE A 60 14.69 2.28 -17.10
C ILE A 60 15.05 3.05 -18.36
N TRP A 61 15.76 2.42 -19.28
CA TRP A 61 16.08 3.01 -20.57
C TRP A 61 16.15 1.97 -21.69
N GLN A 62 16.05 2.45 -22.92
CA GLN A 62 16.20 1.63 -24.11
C GLN A 62 17.47 2.04 -24.87
N GLU A 63 18.33 1.06 -25.13
CA GLU A 63 19.57 1.23 -25.92
C GLU A 63 19.70 0.05 -26.89
N ASN A 64 19.93 0.31 -28.17
CA ASN A 64 20.02 -0.71 -29.23
C ASN A 64 18.84 -1.70 -29.25
N ASP A 65 17.61 -1.19 -29.05
CA ASP A 65 16.38 -1.97 -28.92
C ASP A 65 16.29 -2.90 -27.70
N GLU A 66 17.25 -2.83 -26.77
CA GLU A 66 17.28 -3.60 -25.53
C GLU A 66 16.82 -2.76 -24.33
N TRP A 67 16.01 -3.38 -23.46
CA TRP A 67 15.55 -2.77 -22.21
C TRP A 67 16.57 -2.97 -21.10
N ASN A 68 16.99 -1.85 -20.51
CA ASN A 68 17.93 -1.82 -19.41
C ASN A 68 17.25 -1.22 -18.18
N MET A 69 17.68 -1.66 -16.99
CA MET A 69 17.15 -1.18 -15.72
C MET A 69 18.23 -1.18 -14.65
N GLU A 70 18.28 -0.10 -13.88
CA GLU A 70 19.05 0.00 -12.64
C GLU A 70 18.14 0.38 -11.49
N SER A 71 18.46 -0.13 -10.30
CA SER A 71 17.80 0.27 -9.05
C SER A 71 18.65 1.30 -8.31
N GLY A 72 17.99 2.24 -7.67
CA GLY A 72 18.63 3.28 -6.88
C GLY A 72 19.22 2.76 -5.56
N PRO A 73 19.84 3.66 -4.78
CA PRO A 73 19.95 5.09 -5.03
C PRO A 73 20.94 5.45 -6.15
N PHE A 74 20.74 6.61 -6.79
CA PHE A 74 21.57 7.04 -7.92
C PHE A 74 22.51 8.20 -7.57
N ALA A 75 23.77 8.12 -8.00
CA ALA A 75 24.71 9.25 -7.90
C ALA A 75 24.49 10.30 -9.01
N ARG A 76 24.15 9.83 -10.22
CA ARG A 76 23.99 10.63 -11.44
C ARG A 76 22.78 10.17 -12.23
N PHE A 77 22.28 11.03 -13.11
CA PHE A 77 21.15 10.77 -13.98
C PHE A 77 21.49 11.17 -15.41
N PRO A 78 20.87 10.53 -16.42
CA PRO A 78 20.93 11.01 -17.80
C PRO A 78 20.48 12.46 -17.94
N LYS A 79 20.96 13.13 -18.99
CA LYS A 79 20.49 14.49 -19.30
C LYS A 79 19.05 14.43 -19.78
N ILE A 80 18.26 15.45 -19.47
CA ILE A 80 16.85 15.50 -19.88
C ILE A 80 16.67 15.53 -21.41
N ALA A 81 17.67 16.04 -22.14
CA ALA A 81 17.69 16.04 -23.60
C ALA A 81 18.07 14.69 -24.22
N GLU A 82 18.63 13.75 -23.44
CA GLU A 82 18.90 12.38 -23.92
C GLU A 82 17.56 11.62 -23.94
N PRO A 83 17.16 11.01 -25.06
CA PRO A 83 15.86 10.34 -25.19
C PRO A 83 15.85 8.96 -24.52
N ASN A 84 14.69 8.31 -24.55
CA ASN A 84 14.51 6.87 -24.25
C ASN A 84 14.83 6.43 -22.81
N TRP A 85 14.65 7.30 -21.81
CA TRP A 85 14.79 6.91 -20.40
C TRP A 85 13.63 7.40 -19.52
N SER A 86 13.37 6.67 -18.45
CA SER A 86 12.37 6.97 -17.44
C SER A 86 12.89 6.65 -16.04
N LEU A 87 12.83 7.63 -15.14
CA LEU A 87 13.08 7.48 -13.71
C LEU A 87 11.73 7.28 -13.00
N LEU A 88 11.58 6.20 -12.24
CA LEU A 88 10.42 5.91 -11.41
C LEU A 88 10.84 6.06 -9.95
N VAL A 89 10.08 6.84 -9.17
CA VAL A 89 10.28 7.01 -7.73
C VAL A 89 9.03 6.54 -7.03
N GLN A 90 9.18 5.53 -6.17
CA GLN A 90 8.08 4.89 -5.46
C GLN A 90 7.70 5.67 -4.20
N SER A 91 6.47 5.45 -3.73
CA SER A 91 5.98 5.90 -2.42
C SER A 91 6.28 7.37 -2.10
N VAL A 92 6.17 8.25 -3.09
CA VAL A 92 6.47 9.68 -2.95
C VAL A 92 5.55 10.36 -1.93
N ASP A 93 4.34 9.81 -1.75
CA ASP A 93 3.39 10.20 -0.71
C ASP A 93 3.95 10.07 0.71
N LEU A 94 4.94 9.22 0.96
CA LEU A 94 5.61 9.13 2.27
C LEU A 94 6.59 10.29 2.51
N HIS A 95 7.02 10.98 1.45
CA HIS A 95 8.09 11.97 1.50
C HIS A 95 7.63 13.41 1.17
N ASP A 96 6.40 13.60 0.67
CA ASP A 96 5.85 14.90 0.27
C ASP A 96 4.38 15.05 0.67
N ASP A 97 4.04 16.13 1.38
CA ASP A 97 2.70 16.36 1.94
C ASP A 97 1.65 16.65 0.87
N THR A 98 2.05 17.29 -0.23
CA THR A 98 1.13 17.58 -1.34
C THR A 98 0.75 16.28 -2.07
N THR A 99 1.71 15.37 -2.22
CA THR A 99 1.49 14.03 -2.77
C THR A 99 0.63 13.19 -1.83
N ALA A 100 0.89 13.22 -0.52
CA ALA A 100 0.03 12.57 0.47
C ALA A 100 -1.42 13.09 0.42
N ALA A 101 -1.61 14.40 0.32
CA ALA A 101 -2.94 15.02 0.19
C ALA A 101 -3.65 14.63 -1.11
N LEU A 102 -2.91 14.44 -2.22
CA LEU A 102 -3.47 13.92 -3.47
C LEU A 102 -4.00 12.49 -3.27
N MET A 103 -3.25 11.61 -2.58
CA MET A 103 -3.69 10.25 -2.27
C MET A 103 -5.03 10.25 -1.51
N GLN A 104 -5.22 11.18 -0.57
CA GLN A 104 -6.44 11.27 0.24
C GLN A 104 -7.71 11.51 -0.61
N GLN A 105 -7.60 12.09 -1.80
CA GLN A 105 -8.74 12.31 -2.69
C GLN A 105 -9.33 11.01 -3.26
N PHE A 106 -8.59 9.90 -3.18
CA PHE A 106 -9.01 8.58 -3.67
C PHE A 106 -9.63 7.68 -2.58
N ARG A 107 -9.79 8.20 -1.35
CA ARG A 107 -10.43 7.49 -0.21
C ARG A 107 -11.95 7.34 -0.32
N PHE A 108 -12.47 7.29 -1.56
CA PHE A 108 -13.74 6.62 -1.86
C PHE A 108 -13.55 5.12 -2.07
N VAL A 109 -12.31 4.69 -2.35
CA VAL A 109 -11.89 3.30 -2.27
C VAL A 109 -11.34 3.06 -0.85
N PRO A 110 -11.61 1.90 -0.22
CA PRO A 110 -11.10 1.61 1.12
C PRO A 110 -9.57 1.69 1.20
N ASP A 111 -9.04 2.22 2.30
CA ASP A 111 -7.59 2.33 2.55
C ASP A 111 -6.86 0.98 2.46
N ALA A 112 -7.56 -0.12 2.80
CA ALA A 112 -7.10 -1.50 2.61
C ALA A 112 -6.67 -1.84 1.17
N ARG A 113 -7.14 -1.07 0.19
CA ARG A 113 -6.84 -1.22 -1.23
C ARG A 113 -5.88 -0.16 -1.75
N LEU A 114 -5.68 0.96 -1.06
CA LEU A 114 -4.68 1.96 -1.47
C LEU A 114 -3.27 1.41 -1.22
N ASP A 115 -2.34 1.74 -2.11
CA ASP A 115 -0.94 1.32 -1.95
C ASP A 115 -0.01 2.51 -1.72
N ASP A 116 0.35 3.21 -2.79
CA ASP A 116 1.29 4.33 -2.77
C ASP A 116 1.15 5.21 -4.02
N ILE A 117 1.84 6.36 -4.04
CA ILE A 117 1.98 7.19 -5.23
C ILE A 117 3.41 7.05 -5.78
N MET A 118 3.51 6.38 -6.93
CA MET A 118 4.71 6.37 -7.74
C MET A 118 4.69 7.55 -8.72
N ILE A 119 5.79 8.30 -8.80
CA ILE A 119 5.94 9.37 -9.80
C ILE A 119 7.05 9.03 -10.78
N SER A 120 6.73 9.07 -12.07
CA SER A 120 7.70 8.87 -13.15
C SER A 120 8.12 10.20 -13.78
N LEU A 121 9.42 10.36 -14.05
CA LEU A 121 10.02 11.40 -14.87
C LEU A 121 10.61 10.74 -16.12
N ALA A 122 10.09 11.05 -17.29
CA ALA A 122 10.57 10.51 -18.56
C ALA A 122 11.10 11.60 -19.49
N SER A 123 12.19 11.29 -20.19
CA SER A 123 12.64 12.09 -21.33
C SER A 123 11.78 11.82 -22.57
N ARG A 124 12.02 12.52 -23.67
CA ARG A 124 11.33 12.26 -24.94
C ARG A 124 11.50 10.80 -25.35
N HIS A 125 10.41 10.15 -25.75
CA HIS A 125 10.33 8.72 -26.06
C HIS A 125 10.60 7.78 -24.87
N GLY A 126 10.90 8.31 -23.69
CA GLY A 126 11.02 7.53 -22.47
C GLY A 126 9.70 6.90 -22.05
N GLY A 127 9.80 5.68 -21.55
CA GLY A 127 8.72 4.85 -21.05
C GLY A 127 9.27 3.62 -20.34
N VAL A 128 8.39 2.68 -20.02
CA VAL A 128 8.76 1.38 -19.40
C VAL A 128 8.41 0.18 -20.28
N GLY A 129 8.00 0.47 -21.53
CA GLY A 129 7.55 -0.51 -22.51
C GLY A 129 6.14 -1.04 -22.25
N PRO A 130 5.62 -1.86 -23.18
CA PRO A 130 4.30 -2.46 -23.04
C PRO A 130 4.29 -3.49 -21.91
N HIS A 131 3.41 -3.32 -20.94
CA HIS A 131 3.30 -4.19 -19.77
C HIS A 131 1.85 -4.25 -19.29
N PHE A 132 1.62 -4.98 -18.20
CA PHE A 132 0.35 -5.00 -17.50
C PHE A 132 0.60 -5.07 -16.00
N ASP A 133 -0.35 -4.56 -15.21
CA ASP A 133 -0.30 -4.60 -13.77
C ASP A 133 -1.34 -5.55 -13.20
N SER A 134 -1.06 -6.18 -12.06
CA SER A 134 -2.03 -7.01 -11.34
C SER A 134 -2.91 -6.21 -10.37
N TYR A 135 -2.90 -4.89 -10.49
CA TYR A 135 -3.62 -3.97 -9.62
C TYR A 135 -4.31 -2.86 -10.42
N ASP A 136 -5.25 -2.18 -9.75
CA ASP A 136 -5.90 -0.97 -10.23
C ASP A 136 -4.91 0.21 -10.17
N VAL A 137 -4.94 1.11 -11.15
CA VAL A 137 -4.10 2.33 -11.14
C VAL A 137 -4.81 3.52 -11.78
N PHE A 138 -4.59 4.72 -11.24
CA PHE A 138 -4.91 5.97 -11.93
C PHE A 138 -3.60 6.66 -12.36
N LEU A 139 -3.48 6.91 -13.65
CA LEU A 139 -2.33 7.57 -14.28
C LEU A 139 -2.67 9.03 -14.55
N LEU A 140 -2.28 9.91 -13.63
CA LEU A 140 -2.52 11.36 -13.70
C LEU A 140 -1.33 12.06 -14.35
N GLN A 141 -1.58 12.80 -15.42
CA GLN A 141 -0.53 13.54 -16.13
C GLN A 141 -0.19 14.82 -15.39
N GLY A 142 1.07 14.98 -14.98
CA GLY A 142 1.54 16.11 -14.15
C GLY A 142 2.34 17.18 -14.88
N LYS A 143 3.09 16.81 -15.92
CA LYS A 143 3.86 17.75 -16.75
C LYS A 143 4.13 17.16 -18.13
N GLY A 144 4.13 17.98 -19.17
CA GLY A 144 4.33 17.53 -20.55
C GLY A 144 3.17 16.66 -21.03
N GLN A 145 3.37 15.96 -22.15
CA GLN A 145 2.38 15.07 -22.75
C GLN A 145 2.91 13.63 -22.82
N ARG A 146 2.03 12.67 -22.52
CA ARG A 146 2.31 11.24 -22.67
C ARG A 146 1.25 10.59 -23.56
N ARG A 147 1.71 9.80 -24.53
CA ARG A 147 0.85 8.95 -25.34
C ARG A 147 0.69 7.61 -24.64
N TRP A 148 -0.53 7.29 -24.27
CA TRP A 148 -0.92 6.01 -23.70
C TRP A 148 -1.63 5.17 -24.75
N ARG A 149 -1.20 3.92 -24.90
CA ARG A 149 -1.87 2.89 -25.68
C ARG A 149 -2.31 1.79 -24.75
N ILE A 150 -3.52 1.27 -24.92
CA ILE A 150 -4.07 0.21 -24.06
C ILE A 150 -4.68 -0.92 -24.88
N SER A 151 -4.77 -2.10 -24.28
CA SER A 151 -5.36 -3.29 -24.89
C SER A 151 -5.97 -4.22 -23.84
N ARG A 152 -7.12 -4.81 -24.18
CA ARG A 152 -7.78 -5.88 -23.41
C ARG A 152 -7.36 -7.27 -23.88
N GLN A 153 -6.25 -7.38 -24.61
CA GLN A 153 -5.69 -8.65 -25.05
C GLN A 153 -5.58 -9.67 -23.91
N LYS A 154 -5.79 -10.94 -24.25
CA LYS A 154 -5.68 -12.06 -23.30
C LYS A 154 -4.27 -12.63 -23.22
N ASP A 155 -3.51 -12.50 -24.31
CA ASP A 155 -2.12 -12.89 -24.30
C ASP A 155 -1.32 -11.88 -23.48
N LEU A 156 -0.78 -12.35 -22.36
CA LEU A 156 0.05 -11.59 -21.44
C LEU A 156 1.44 -12.22 -21.29
N SER A 157 1.87 -12.97 -22.31
CA SER A 157 3.21 -13.55 -22.37
C SER A 157 4.27 -12.44 -22.27
N LEU A 158 5.25 -12.68 -21.40
CA LEU A 158 6.34 -11.75 -21.16
C LEU A 158 7.58 -12.20 -21.93
N VAL A 159 8.37 -11.24 -22.39
CA VAL A 159 9.71 -11.49 -22.92
C VAL A 159 10.54 -12.11 -21.78
N PRO A 160 11.10 -13.33 -21.98
CA PRO A 160 11.94 -13.95 -20.95
C PRO A 160 13.28 -13.24 -20.83
N ASP A 161 13.93 -13.39 -19.68
CA ASP A 161 15.34 -13.05 -19.45
C ASP A 161 15.71 -11.56 -19.64
N ILE A 162 14.75 -10.64 -19.49
CA ILE A 162 14.99 -9.19 -19.44
C ILE A 162 14.65 -8.61 -18.06
N PRO A 163 15.27 -7.50 -17.64
CA PRO A 163 15.11 -6.97 -16.28
C PRO A 163 13.73 -6.32 -16.02
N CYS A 164 12.92 -6.13 -17.06
CA CYS A 164 11.58 -5.52 -16.99
C CYS A 164 10.50 -6.49 -17.47
N LYS A 165 9.29 -6.39 -16.93
CA LYS A 165 8.15 -7.20 -17.37
C LYS A 165 7.53 -6.63 -18.64
N ILE A 166 8.14 -6.91 -19.79
CA ILE A 166 7.67 -6.45 -21.10
C ILE A 166 6.84 -7.53 -21.78
N LEU A 167 5.68 -7.15 -22.34
CA LEU A 167 4.85 -8.01 -23.15
C LEU A 167 5.57 -8.41 -24.45
N GLN A 168 5.57 -9.71 -24.75
CA GLN A 168 6.15 -10.24 -25.99
C GLN A 168 5.36 -9.77 -27.22
N HIS A 169 4.04 -9.68 -27.08
CA HIS A 169 3.13 -9.21 -28.10
C HIS A 169 2.23 -8.13 -27.51
N PHE A 170 2.19 -6.95 -28.13
CA PHE A 170 1.31 -5.87 -27.71
C PHE A 170 0.53 -5.33 -28.91
N GLU A 171 -0.79 -5.47 -28.84
CA GLU A 171 -1.72 -5.05 -29.89
C GLU A 171 -2.62 -3.95 -29.33
N PRO A 172 -2.26 -2.67 -29.53
CA PRO A 172 -3.02 -1.56 -28.96
C PRO A 172 -4.41 -1.44 -29.59
N GLU A 173 -5.43 -1.35 -28.75
CA GLU A 173 -6.85 -1.20 -29.13
C GLU A 173 -7.30 0.26 -29.09
N GLU A 174 -6.83 1.01 -28.08
CA GLU A 174 -7.16 2.41 -27.87
C GLU A 174 -5.87 3.22 -27.63
N GLU A 175 -5.86 4.48 -28.08
CA GLU A 175 -4.74 5.40 -27.94
C GLU A 175 -5.22 6.78 -27.48
N PHE A 176 -4.48 7.37 -26.53
CA PHE A 176 -4.77 8.68 -25.97
C PHE A 176 -3.49 9.50 -25.80
N VAL A 177 -3.54 10.79 -26.07
CA VAL A 177 -2.53 11.75 -25.60
C VAL A 177 -3.10 12.47 -24.38
N LEU A 178 -2.44 12.36 -23.24
CA LEU A 178 -2.82 13.03 -22.00
C LEU A 178 -2.04 14.33 -21.84
N GLU A 179 -2.74 15.38 -21.43
CA GLU A 179 -2.19 16.68 -21.05
C GLU A 179 -2.24 16.87 -19.52
N PRO A 180 -1.48 17.82 -18.93
CA PRO A 180 -1.51 18.05 -17.49
C PRO A 180 -2.95 18.20 -16.94
N GLY A 181 -3.27 17.40 -15.93
CA GLY A 181 -4.60 17.32 -15.32
C GLY A 181 -5.50 16.21 -15.88
N ASP A 182 -5.18 15.62 -17.02
CA ASP A 182 -5.87 14.44 -17.53
C ASP A 182 -5.44 13.19 -16.76
N MET A 183 -6.37 12.24 -16.62
CA MET A 183 -6.17 11.01 -15.86
C MET A 183 -6.71 9.80 -16.60
N LEU A 184 -5.97 8.70 -16.60
CA LEU A 184 -6.37 7.42 -17.16
C LEU A 184 -6.47 6.38 -16.04
N TYR A 185 -7.68 5.85 -15.80
CA TYR A 185 -7.89 4.71 -14.91
C TYR A 185 -7.74 3.41 -15.68
N LEU A 186 -6.96 2.47 -15.14
CA LEU A 186 -6.79 1.11 -15.65
C LEU A 186 -7.11 0.08 -14.55
N PRO A 187 -8.06 -0.85 -14.79
CA PRO A 187 -8.21 -2.02 -13.93
C PRO A 187 -7.06 -3.03 -14.15
N PRO A 188 -6.93 -4.04 -13.26
CA PRO A 188 -5.90 -5.07 -13.39
C PRO A 188 -5.91 -5.75 -14.76
N HIS A 189 -4.72 -6.12 -15.23
CA HIS A 189 -4.45 -6.89 -16.44
C HIS A 189 -4.85 -6.22 -17.75
N ILE A 190 -5.09 -4.91 -17.75
CA ILE A 190 -5.12 -4.14 -18.99
C ILE A 190 -3.69 -3.90 -19.44
N ALA A 191 -3.33 -4.45 -20.60
CA ALA A 191 -2.05 -4.20 -21.23
C ALA A 191 -1.97 -2.72 -21.62
N HIS A 192 -0.85 -2.08 -21.33
CA HIS A 192 -0.68 -0.65 -21.59
C HIS A 192 0.78 -0.26 -21.84
N ASP A 193 0.97 0.79 -22.63
CA ASP A 193 2.26 1.35 -22.98
C ASP A 193 2.19 2.88 -23.00
N GLY A 194 3.07 3.52 -22.24
CA GLY A 194 3.10 4.98 -22.05
C GLY A 194 4.42 5.56 -22.53
N ILE A 195 4.39 6.31 -23.64
CA ILE A 195 5.57 6.93 -24.23
C ILE A 195 5.48 8.45 -24.13
N SER A 196 6.52 9.06 -23.56
CA SER A 196 6.64 10.51 -23.45
C SER A 196 6.74 11.19 -24.82
N LEU A 197 5.94 12.23 -25.04
CA LEU A 197 6.01 13.11 -26.22
C LEU A 197 6.77 14.42 -25.94
N SER A 198 7.19 14.64 -24.70
CA SER A 198 7.87 15.86 -24.24
C SER A 198 9.27 15.55 -23.73
N ASP A 199 10.15 16.56 -23.72
CA ASP A 199 11.51 16.38 -23.21
C ASP A 199 11.49 16.18 -21.69
N GLU A 200 10.52 16.75 -20.99
CA GLU A 200 10.28 16.53 -19.57
C GLU A 200 8.80 16.17 -19.35
N CYS A 201 8.53 14.88 -19.14
CA CYS A 201 7.20 14.35 -18.88
C CYS A 201 7.10 13.78 -17.47
N ILE A 202 6.09 14.19 -16.71
CA ILE A 202 5.81 13.64 -15.37
C ILE A 202 4.43 12.99 -15.36
N THR A 203 4.38 11.74 -14.89
CA THR A 203 3.12 11.02 -14.62
C THR A 203 3.10 10.57 -13.16
N VAL A 204 1.99 10.87 -12.49
CA VAL A 204 1.69 10.50 -11.11
C VAL A 204 0.77 9.28 -11.15
N SER A 205 1.24 8.15 -10.63
CA SER A 205 0.52 6.88 -10.63
C SER A 205 -0.01 6.61 -9.23
N ILE A 206 -1.33 6.69 -9.07
CA ILE A 206 -2.00 6.35 -7.82
C ILE A 206 -2.27 4.85 -7.84
N GLY A 207 -1.43 4.11 -7.13
CA GLY A 207 -1.43 2.66 -7.09
C GLY A 207 -2.40 2.11 -6.05
N PHE A 208 -2.94 0.94 -6.37
CA PHE A 208 -3.75 0.15 -5.45
C PHE A 208 -3.11 -1.22 -5.28
N ARG A 209 -3.48 -1.92 -4.21
CA ARG A 209 -3.06 -3.30 -3.97
C ARG A 209 -4.19 -4.27 -4.24
N ALA A 210 -3.81 -5.45 -4.72
CA ALA A 210 -4.69 -6.60 -4.87
C ALA A 210 -3.93 -7.85 -4.40
N PRO A 211 -4.05 -8.23 -3.10
CA PRO A 211 -3.34 -9.39 -2.59
C PRO A 211 -3.75 -10.68 -3.31
N PRO A 212 -2.78 -11.50 -3.76
CA PRO A 212 -3.07 -12.85 -4.22
C PRO A 212 -3.72 -13.68 -3.11
N LEU A 213 -4.66 -14.56 -3.47
CA LEU A 213 -5.34 -15.43 -2.50
C LEU A 213 -4.37 -16.30 -1.67
N ALA A 214 -3.25 -16.72 -2.28
CA ALA A 214 -2.20 -17.45 -1.59
C ALA A 214 -1.55 -16.62 -0.46
N VAL A 215 -1.38 -15.30 -0.64
CA VAL A 215 -0.88 -14.39 0.40
C VAL A 215 -1.87 -14.31 1.55
N LEU A 216 -3.17 -14.20 1.25
CA LEU A 216 -4.22 -14.18 2.27
C LEU A 216 -4.26 -15.49 3.08
N ALA A 217 -4.20 -16.63 2.39
CA ALA A 217 -4.18 -17.94 3.05
C ALA A 217 -2.94 -18.12 3.93
N ARG A 218 -1.76 -17.74 3.41
CA ARG A 218 -0.50 -17.79 4.16
C ARG A 218 -0.55 -16.93 5.43
N GLY A 219 -1.08 -15.71 5.32
CA GLY A 219 -1.23 -14.80 6.46
C GLY A 219 -2.10 -15.37 7.57
N LEU A 220 -3.19 -16.07 7.23
CA LEU A 220 -4.02 -16.75 8.23
C LEU A 220 -3.26 -17.89 8.94
N LEU A 221 -2.41 -18.62 8.23
CA LEU A 221 -1.55 -19.64 8.82
C LEU A 221 -0.50 -19.04 9.77
N GLU A 222 0.09 -17.90 9.40
CA GLU A 222 1.02 -17.15 10.25
C GLU A 222 0.34 -16.68 11.54
N VAL A 223 -0.86 -16.11 11.45
CA VAL A 223 -1.65 -15.74 12.66
C VAL A 223 -1.91 -16.95 13.54
N ALA A 224 -2.32 -18.08 12.96
CA ALA A 224 -2.58 -19.29 13.73
C ALA A 224 -1.31 -19.77 14.47
N ALA A 225 -0.15 -19.74 13.80
CA ALA A 225 1.13 -20.10 14.40
C ALA A 225 1.50 -19.15 15.56
N ASP A 226 1.42 -17.84 15.35
CA ASP A 226 1.74 -16.84 16.37
C ASP A 226 0.82 -16.93 17.60
N GLN A 227 -0.46 -17.20 17.37
CA GLN A 227 -1.47 -17.34 18.41
C GLN A 227 -1.31 -18.65 19.20
N LEU A 228 -0.86 -19.73 18.55
CA LEU A 228 -0.50 -20.96 19.24
C LEU A 228 0.74 -20.76 20.11
N SER A 229 1.77 -20.10 19.57
CA SER A 229 3.00 -19.80 20.29
C SER A 229 2.73 -18.93 21.51
N ALA A 230 1.93 -17.87 21.35
CA ALA A 230 1.54 -16.98 22.44
C ALA A 230 0.79 -17.73 23.57
N ARG A 231 -0.19 -18.58 23.23
CA ARG A 231 -0.95 -19.37 24.23
C ARG A 231 -0.10 -20.45 24.92
N SER A 232 0.90 -20.97 24.24
CA SER A 232 1.72 -22.09 24.73
C SER A 232 3.05 -21.64 25.35
N GLY A 233 3.33 -20.33 25.38
CA GLY A 233 4.59 -19.78 25.86
C GLY A 233 5.81 -20.15 25.00
N LEU A 234 5.61 -20.44 23.70
CA LEU A 234 6.66 -20.88 22.78
C LEU A 234 7.34 -19.74 22.00
N GLY A 235 6.93 -18.49 22.24
CA GLY A 235 7.49 -17.32 21.60
C GLY A 235 6.41 -16.30 21.22
N PHE A 236 6.87 -15.21 20.63
CA PHE A 236 6.03 -14.10 20.18
C PHE A 236 6.32 -13.79 18.72
N GLY A 237 5.26 -13.47 17.98
CA GLY A 237 5.31 -12.95 16.62
C GLY A 237 4.41 -11.70 16.49
N PRO A 238 4.40 -11.05 15.31
CA PRO A 238 3.67 -9.80 15.08
C PRO A 238 2.17 -9.93 15.35
N TYR A 239 1.61 -11.13 15.24
CA TYR A 239 0.18 -11.34 15.46
C TYR A 239 -0.14 -11.88 16.86
N SER A 240 0.82 -11.99 17.78
CA SER A 240 0.61 -12.62 19.09
C SER A 240 -0.24 -11.79 20.06
N THR A 241 -0.18 -10.45 19.97
CA THR A 241 -0.77 -9.52 20.94
C THR A 241 -1.92 -8.69 20.35
N PRO A 242 -3.04 -8.50 21.07
CA PRO A 242 -3.45 -9.28 22.24
C PRO A 242 -3.71 -10.75 21.86
N THR A 243 -3.53 -11.67 22.81
CA THR A 243 -3.79 -13.10 22.57
C THR A 243 -5.29 -13.35 22.36
N LEU A 244 -5.62 -13.98 21.24
CA LEU A 244 -6.98 -14.35 20.88
C LEU A 244 -7.37 -15.66 21.59
N PRO A 245 -8.67 -15.82 21.97
CA PRO A 245 -9.18 -17.10 22.44
C PRO A 245 -8.97 -18.20 21.39
N GLY A 246 -8.64 -19.40 21.83
CA GLY A 246 -8.39 -20.53 20.95
C GLY A 246 -8.30 -21.84 21.71
N PRO A 247 -8.08 -22.96 21.00
CA PRO A 247 -7.91 -24.25 21.65
C PRO A 247 -6.68 -24.26 22.55
N ASP A 248 -6.78 -24.95 23.69
CA ASP A 248 -5.63 -25.31 24.50
C ASP A 248 -4.93 -26.54 23.89
N LEU A 249 -3.70 -26.33 23.42
CA LEU A 249 -2.81 -27.36 22.88
C LEU A 249 -1.52 -27.49 23.70
N SER A 250 -1.54 -27.10 24.98
CA SER A 250 -0.39 -27.21 25.89
C SER A 250 -0.03 -28.65 26.29
N GLY A 251 -0.87 -29.63 25.94
CA GLY A 251 -0.62 -31.05 26.20
C GLY A 251 0.54 -31.62 25.37
N MET A 252 1.25 -32.60 25.94
CA MET A 252 2.32 -33.33 25.26
C MET A 252 1.79 -34.56 24.53
N PHE A 253 2.40 -34.92 23.39
CA PHE A 253 2.21 -36.22 22.73
C PHE A 253 2.50 -37.36 23.72
N ARG A 254 1.72 -38.43 23.65
CA ARG A 254 1.86 -39.63 24.49
C ARG A 254 1.71 -40.87 23.62
N ASP A 255 2.72 -41.71 23.62
CA ASP A 255 2.81 -43.00 22.93
C ASP A 255 2.78 -44.16 23.93
N LYS A 256 2.01 -43.99 25.02
CA LYS A 256 1.88 -45.01 26.06
C LYS A 256 1.30 -46.29 25.45
N GLY A 257 2.14 -47.32 25.35
CA GLY A 257 1.75 -48.62 24.77
C GLY A 257 2.42 -48.94 23.43
N LEU A 258 3.26 -48.03 22.90
CA LEU A 258 4.03 -48.29 21.69
C LEU A 258 4.99 -49.48 21.90
N PRO A 259 4.96 -50.52 21.05
CA PRO A 259 5.88 -51.65 21.16
C PRO A 259 7.30 -51.27 20.72
N ALA A 260 8.29 -52.02 21.21
CA ALA A 260 9.65 -51.92 20.70
C ALA A 260 9.70 -52.26 19.20
N THR A 261 10.50 -51.53 18.43
CA THR A 261 10.56 -51.64 16.96
C THR A 261 11.92 -52.15 16.48
N THR A 262 11.93 -52.92 15.39
CA THR A 262 13.14 -53.22 14.60
C THR A 262 13.35 -52.23 13.45
N GLN A 263 12.46 -51.24 13.32
CA GLN A 263 12.48 -50.19 12.29
C GLN A 263 12.57 -48.79 12.93
N PRO A 264 13.69 -48.44 13.60
CA PRO A 264 13.79 -47.20 14.38
C PRO A 264 13.74 -45.90 13.55
N ALA A 265 13.91 -45.99 12.23
CA ALA A 265 13.78 -44.86 11.32
C ALA A 265 12.35 -44.63 10.79
N ALA A 266 11.42 -45.54 11.06
CA ALA A 266 10.03 -45.40 10.62
C ALA A 266 9.30 -44.32 11.45
N LEU A 267 8.63 -43.39 10.77
CA LEU A 267 7.81 -42.37 11.42
C LEU A 267 6.56 -43.03 12.04
N PRO A 268 6.30 -42.87 13.34
CA PRO A 268 5.12 -43.49 13.96
C PRO A 268 3.82 -42.89 13.42
N ASP A 269 2.89 -43.75 12.98
CA ASP A 269 1.57 -43.33 12.51
C ASP A 269 0.82 -42.50 13.56
N GLU A 270 0.90 -42.87 14.84
CA GLU A 270 0.24 -42.13 15.93
C GLU A 270 0.74 -40.69 16.07
N LEU A 271 2.03 -40.45 15.80
CA LEU A 271 2.60 -39.10 15.80
C LEU A 271 2.02 -38.25 14.65
N VAL A 272 1.90 -38.84 13.45
CA VAL A 272 1.28 -38.19 12.28
C VAL A 272 -0.19 -37.87 12.56
N HIS A 273 -0.96 -38.84 13.05
CA HIS A 273 -2.37 -38.64 13.39
C HIS A 273 -2.55 -37.59 14.50
N SER A 274 -1.68 -37.57 15.51
CA SER A 274 -1.73 -36.58 16.59
C SER A 274 -1.45 -35.16 16.09
N ALA A 275 -0.49 -34.98 15.17
CA ALA A 275 -0.21 -33.70 14.55
C ALA A 275 -1.41 -33.20 13.71
N LEU A 276 -2.03 -34.08 12.91
CA LEU A 276 -3.24 -33.75 12.14
C LEU A 276 -4.43 -33.43 13.06
N ALA A 277 -4.63 -34.16 14.14
CA ALA A 277 -5.69 -33.89 15.11
C ALA A 277 -5.46 -32.57 15.86
N ALA A 278 -4.21 -32.20 16.14
CA ALA A 278 -3.88 -30.93 16.77
C ALA A 278 -4.21 -29.74 15.87
N VAL A 279 -3.81 -29.78 14.58
CA VAL A 279 -4.11 -28.68 13.64
C VAL A 279 -5.60 -28.58 13.34
N GLN A 280 -6.33 -29.70 13.29
CA GLN A 280 -7.79 -29.71 13.08
C GLN A 280 -8.59 -29.04 14.20
N LYS A 281 -8.01 -28.87 15.39
CA LYS A 281 -8.65 -28.12 16.49
C LYS A 281 -8.59 -26.61 16.30
N ILE A 282 -7.77 -26.12 15.38
CA ILE A 282 -7.62 -24.69 15.10
C ILE A 282 -8.78 -24.24 14.22
N ALA A 283 -9.59 -23.32 14.73
CA ALA A 283 -10.64 -22.68 13.95
C ALA A 283 -10.07 -21.45 13.24
N PHE A 284 -10.11 -21.45 11.91
CA PHE A 284 -9.84 -20.25 11.10
C PHE A 284 -11.11 -19.43 11.02
N ASP A 285 -11.16 -18.35 11.79
CA ASP A 285 -12.34 -17.51 11.94
C ASP A 285 -12.10 -16.06 11.49
N GLU A 286 -13.15 -15.25 11.56
CA GLU A 286 -13.09 -13.85 11.21
C GLU A 286 -12.14 -13.04 12.10
N ARG A 287 -11.86 -13.45 13.34
CA ARG A 287 -10.94 -12.75 14.24
C ARG A 287 -9.50 -12.93 13.77
N MET A 288 -9.12 -14.16 13.39
CA MET A 288 -7.80 -14.42 12.81
C MET A 288 -7.61 -13.65 11.51
N ALA A 289 -8.62 -13.66 10.63
CA ALA A 289 -8.57 -12.89 9.39
C ALA A 289 -8.45 -11.38 9.65
N THR A 290 -9.17 -10.85 10.65
CA THR A 290 -9.08 -9.43 11.05
C THR A 290 -7.70 -9.11 11.59
N ARG A 291 -7.13 -9.98 12.44
CA ARG A 291 -5.78 -9.79 12.98
C ARG A 291 -4.75 -9.71 11.87
N PHE A 292 -4.76 -10.68 10.95
CA PHE A 292 -3.85 -10.67 9.81
C PHE A 292 -4.01 -9.39 8.99
N LEU A 293 -5.21 -9.13 8.50
CA LEU A 293 -5.46 -8.02 7.57
C LEU A 293 -5.22 -6.65 8.24
N GLY A 294 -5.64 -6.49 9.49
CA GLY A 294 -5.46 -5.24 10.23
C GLY A 294 -3.99 -4.89 10.44
N CYS A 295 -3.20 -5.84 10.94
CA CYS A 295 -1.75 -5.69 11.07
C CYS A 295 -1.09 -5.50 9.70
N TRP A 296 -1.24 -6.46 8.79
CA TRP A 296 -0.52 -6.48 7.52
C TRP A 296 -0.82 -5.27 6.62
N LEU A 297 -2.06 -4.80 6.56
CA LEU A 297 -2.43 -3.67 5.71
C LEU A 297 -2.06 -2.32 6.31
N THR A 298 -1.89 -2.24 7.63
CA THR A 298 -1.42 -1.03 8.32
C THR A 298 0.10 -0.99 8.47
N GLU A 299 0.81 -2.11 8.30
CA GLU A 299 2.27 -2.14 8.26
C GLU A 299 2.81 -1.14 7.21
N PRO A 300 3.66 -0.18 7.62
CA PRO A 300 4.35 0.70 6.69
C PRO A 300 5.37 -0.08 5.84
N ASN A 301 5.86 0.51 4.75
CA ASN A 301 6.98 -0.07 4.00
C ASN A 301 8.20 -0.18 4.94
N SER A 302 9.03 -1.23 4.81
CA SER A 302 10.26 -1.43 5.59
C SER A 302 11.28 -0.28 5.49
N LEU A 303 11.20 0.56 4.45
CA LEU A 303 12.03 1.76 4.31
C LEU A 303 11.45 3.00 5.02
N THR A 304 10.24 2.88 5.59
CA THR A 304 9.55 3.98 6.26
C THR A 304 10.24 4.30 7.57
N VAL A 305 10.71 5.54 7.69
CA VAL A 305 11.25 6.06 8.95
C VAL A 305 10.35 7.20 9.42
N PHE A 306 9.83 7.04 10.64
CA PHE A 306 9.15 8.13 11.34
C PHE A 306 10.20 9.06 11.94
N PRO A 307 10.13 10.38 11.68
CA PRO A 307 11.01 11.32 12.35
C PRO A 307 10.62 11.35 13.84
N ILE A 308 11.56 11.02 14.71
CA ILE A 308 11.39 11.27 16.15
C ILE A 308 11.29 12.79 16.30
N SER A 309 10.21 13.27 16.93
CA SER A 309 10.05 14.69 17.17
C SER A 309 11.23 15.20 18.00
N GLN A 310 11.94 16.22 17.48
CA GLN A 310 13.08 16.81 18.22
C GLN A 310 12.59 17.59 19.44
N ASP A 311 11.37 18.12 19.37
CA ASP A 311 10.66 18.75 20.47
C ASP A 311 9.59 17.77 20.96
N MET A 312 9.67 17.34 22.22
CA MET A 312 8.57 16.59 22.85
C MET A 312 7.36 17.52 22.94
N ILE A 313 6.34 17.27 22.10
CA ILE A 313 5.11 18.05 22.11
C ILE A 313 4.16 17.38 23.10
N ASP A 314 3.75 18.11 24.14
CA ASP A 314 2.71 17.64 25.06
C ASP A 314 1.32 17.89 24.46
N ILE A 315 0.44 16.89 24.51
CA ILE A 315 -0.95 17.00 24.08
C ILE A 315 -1.70 18.08 24.86
N ASP A 316 -1.30 18.36 26.10
CA ASP A 316 -1.85 19.46 26.90
C ASP A 316 -1.48 20.82 26.27
N ASP A 317 -0.26 20.99 25.76
CA ASP A 317 0.13 22.22 25.02
C ASP A 317 -0.69 22.39 23.74
N VAL A 318 -0.99 21.29 23.03
CA VAL A 318 -1.87 21.31 21.85
C VAL A 318 -3.27 21.78 22.24
N LEU A 319 -3.80 21.29 23.36
CA LEU A 319 -5.11 21.68 23.89
C LEU A 319 -5.16 23.15 24.32
N GLU A 320 -4.14 23.64 25.01
CA GLU A 320 -4.02 25.03 25.46
C GLU A 320 -3.97 26.01 24.28
N ARG A 321 -3.21 25.65 23.24
CA ARG A 321 -3.06 26.46 22.01
C ARG A 321 -4.24 26.35 21.05
N GLN A 322 -5.25 25.54 21.37
CA GLN A 322 -6.35 25.21 20.46
C GLN A 322 -5.87 24.61 19.12
N GLY A 323 -4.80 23.80 19.18
CA GLY A 323 -4.25 23.08 18.04
C GLY A 323 -5.04 21.81 17.71
N SER A 324 -4.63 21.16 16.63
CA SER A 324 -5.18 19.86 16.20
C SER A 324 -4.07 18.82 16.10
N LEU A 325 -4.45 17.54 16.09
CA LEU A 325 -3.54 16.45 15.80
C LEU A 325 -3.91 15.81 14.46
N ALA A 326 -2.90 15.44 13.67
CA ALA A 326 -3.07 14.68 12.43
C ALA A 326 -2.22 13.40 12.47
N LEU A 327 -2.69 12.34 11.81
CA LEU A 327 -1.82 11.20 11.51
C LEU A 327 -0.71 11.67 10.56
N ASP A 328 0.55 11.33 10.86
CA ASP A 328 1.65 11.52 9.91
C ASP A 328 1.30 10.82 8.59
N ARG A 329 1.76 11.36 7.46
CA ARG A 329 1.49 10.80 6.13
C ARG A 329 1.91 9.33 5.99
N ARG A 330 2.90 8.88 6.76
CA ARG A 330 3.37 7.49 6.80
C ARG A 330 2.46 6.56 7.61
N SER A 331 1.70 7.12 8.55
CA SER A 331 0.84 6.34 9.43
C SER A 331 -0.37 5.79 8.70
N ARG A 332 -0.60 4.49 8.85
CA ARG A 332 -1.76 3.76 8.34
C ARG A 332 -2.55 3.21 9.51
N MET A 333 -3.84 3.50 9.53
CA MET A 333 -4.73 3.16 10.64
C MET A 333 -6.01 2.55 10.09
N MET A 334 -6.47 1.44 10.67
CA MET A 334 -7.69 0.74 10.27
C MET A 334 -8.44 0.22 11.50
N TYR A 335 -9.75 0.04 11.39
CA TYR A 335 -10.56 -0.57 12.44
C TYR A 335 -11.54 -1.58 11.86
N ARG A 336 -11.94 -2.56 12.68
CA ARG A 336 -13.06 -3.46 12.39
C ARG A 336 -13.83 -3.73 13.68
N GLY A 337 -15.09 -3.30 13.73
CA GLY A 337 -15.91 -3.44 14.94
C GLY A 337 -15.31 -2.70 16.13
N ALA A 338 -14.75 -3.45 17.08
CA ALA A 338 -14.07 -2.94 18.28
C ALA A 338 -12.53 -3.00 18.17
N ASP A 339 -11.98 -3.69 17.17
CA ASP A 339 -10.54 -3.84 17.00
C ASP A 339 -9.94 -2.67 16.23
N LEU A 340 -8.75 -2.24 16.64
CA LEU A 340 -8.02 -1.10 16.10
C LEU A 340 -6.61 -1.52 15.74
N PHE A 341 -6.14 -1.05 14.57
CA PHE A 341 -4.84 -1.35 14.02
C PHE A 341 -4.15 -0.08 13.55
N ILE A 342 -2.87 0.04 13.84
CA ILE A 342 -2.04 1.14 13.38
C ILE A 342 -0.62 0.63 13.15
N ASN A 343 -0.05 1.01 12.01
CA ASN A 343 1.36 0.77 11.69
C ASN A 343 1.86 -0.67 11.90
N GLY A 344 1.03 -1.68 11.64
CA GLY A 344 1.40 -3.10 11.82
C GLY A 344 0.85 -3.73 13.09
N GLU A 345 0.40 -2.92 14.04
CA GLU A 345 0.07 -3.37 15.38
C GLU A 345 -1.43 -3.51 15.59
N ALA A 346 -1.83 -4.55 16.34
CA ALA A 346 -3.18 -4.69 16.85
C ALA A 346 -3.23 -4.22 18.31
N LEU A 347 -4.09 -3.25 18.60
CA LEU A 347 -4.13 -2.64 19.92
C LEU A 347 -4.99 -3.44 20.89
N GLU A 348 -4.59 -3.45 22.16
CA GLU A 348 -5.40 -4.01 23.25
C GLU A 348 -6.61 -3.12 23.53
N THR A 349 -6.40 -1.80 23.45
CA THR A 349 -7.44 -0.78 23.60
C THR A 349 -8.48 -0.92 22.51
N LYS A 350 -9.76 -1.01 22.90
CA LYS A 350 -10.88 -1.05 21.96
C LYS A 350 -11.09 0.30 21.29
N THR A 351 -11.43 0.29 20.01
CA THR A 351 -11.73 1.54 19.29
C THR A 351 -12.92 2.27 19.93
N ASN A 352 -12.86 3.60 19.89
CA ASN A 352 -13.93 4.49 20.30
C ASN A 352 -14.26 5.49 19.18
N ALA A 353 -15.16 6.45 19.43
CA ALA A 353 -15.54 7.45 18.43
C ALA A 353 -14.36 8.34 17.98
N THR A 354 -13.45 8.68 18.89
CA THR A 354 -12.25 9.47 18.60
C THR A 354 -11.31 8.71 17.67
N PHE A 355 -11.01 7.44 17.95
CA PHE A 355 -10.15 6.63 17.08
C PHE A 355 -10.77 6.34 15.71
N LYS A 356 -12.08 6.09 15.63
CA LYS A 356 -12.76 5.94 14.33
C LYS A 356 -12.68 7.22 13.52
N LYS A 357 -12.91 8.37 14.15
CA LYS A 357 -12.75 9.68 13.50
C LYS A 357 -11.31 9.90 13.04
N LEU A 358 -10.32 9.58 13.86
CA LEU A 358 -8.91 9.70 13.49
C LEU A 358 -8.57 8.79 12.28
N ALA A 359 -9.04 7.54 12.27
CA ALA A 359 -8.83 6.65 11.13
C ALA A 359 -9.50 7.18 9.84
N ASP A 360 -10.76 7.61 9.92
CA ASP A 360 -11.55 8.03 8.76
C ASP A 360 -11.12 9.42 8.23
N VAL A 361 -10.87 10.38 9.14
CA VAL A 361 -10.61 11.80 8.81
C VAL A 361 -9.13 12.15 8.85
N ARG A 362 -8.29 11.34 9.51
CA ARG A 362 -6.86 11.57 9.75
C ARG A 362 -6.51 12.78 10.60
N VAL A 363 -7.50 13.51 11.10
CA VAL A 363 -7.32 14.71 11.92
C VAL A 363 -8.31 14.73 13.07
N LEU A 364 -7.82 15.09 14.26
CA LEU A 364 -8.60 15.39 15.46
C LEU A 364 -8.46 16.87 15.78
N SER A 365 -9.60 17.56 15.84
CA SER A 365 -9.64 18.95 16.29
C SER A 365 -9.51 19.05 17.80
N THR A 366 -9.21 20.24 18.33
CA THR A 366 -9.21 20.49 19.79
C THR A 366 -10.52 20.06 20.45
N ALA A 367 -11.67 20.21 19.77
CA ALA A 367 -12.96 19.82 20.30
C ALA A 367 -13.13 18.30 20.41
N ASP A 368 -12.44 17.53 19.56
CA ASP A 368 -12.40 16.07 19.66
C ASP A 368 -11.47 15.63 20.79
N LEU A 369 -10.31 16.26 20.91
CA LEU A 369 -9.34 15.99 21.97
C LEU A 369 -9.94 16.24 23.36
N LYS A 370 -10.68 17.36 23.55
CA LYS A 370 -11.37 17.67 24.81
C LYS A 370 -12.47 16.65 25.20
N LYS A 371 -12.94 15.84 24.25
CA LYS A 371 -13.95 14.79 24.49
C LYS A 371 -13.33 13.40 24.67
N ALA A 372 -12.03 13.26 24.38
CA ALA A 372 -11.34 11.99 24.52
C ALA A 372 -11.20 11.60 25.99
N SER A 373 -11.20 10.29 26.27
CA SER A 373 -10.89 9.78 27.62
C SER A 373 -9.41 9.96 27.94
N ALA A 374 -9.04 9.89 29.22
CA ALA A 374 -7.63 9.91 29.65
C ALA A 374 -6.81 8.82 28.92
N ASP A 375 -7.29 7.57 28.89
CA ASP A 375 -6.62 6.46 28.19
C ASP A 375 -6.44 6.74 26.68
N THR A 376 -7.39 7.44 26.06
CA THR A 376 -7.29 7.83 24.64
C THR A 376 -6.20 8.89 24.47
N LEU A 377 -6.17 9.91 25.34
CA LEU A 377 -5.16 10.96 25.29
C LEU A 377 -3.76 10.41 25.56
N THR A 378 -3.60 9.48 26.49
CA THR A 378 -2.33 8.78 26.74
C THR A 378 -1.82 8.08 25.49
N LEU A 379 -2.68 7.31 24.79
CA LEU A 379 -2.26 6.63 23.57
C LEU A 379 -1.96 7.60 22.42
N LEU A 380 -2.69 8.71 22.32
CA LEU A 380 -2.40 9.76 21.34
C LEU A 380 -1.06 10.47 21.64
N GLN A 381 -0.71 10.64 22.91
CA GLN A 381 0.61 11.15 23.32
C GLN A 381 1.71 10.18 22.91
N GLU A 382 1.56 8.89 23.19
CA GLU A 382 2.52 7.85 22.76
C GLU A 382 2.75 7.90 21.24
N TRP A 383 1.68 8.01 20.44
CA TRP A 383 1.80 8.13 18.98
C TRP A 383 2.41 9.45 18.50
N LEU A 384 2.27 10.52 19.28
CA LEU A 384 2.93 11.80 19.01
C LEU A 384 4.44 11.69 19.27
N ASP A 385 4.82 11.01 20.36
CA ASP A 385 6.21 10.75 20.72
C ASP A 385 6.89 9.81 19.71
N ASP A 386 6.18 8.79 19.22
CA ASP A 386 6.65 7.85 18.18
C ASP A 386 6.68 8.48 16.77
N GLY A 387 6.18 9.71 16.62
CA GLY A 387 6.10 10.42 15.33
C GLY A 387 5.03 9.88 14.39
N TRP A 388 4.15 8.99 14.86
CA TRP A 388 3.01 8.48 14.09
C TRP A 388 1.92 9.56 13.91
N MET A 389 1.97 10.59 14.75
CA MET A 389 1.11 11.76 14.69
C MET A 389 1.94 13.04 14.72
N VAL A 390 1.32 14.12 14.24
CA VAL A 390 1.90 15.47 14.23
C VAL A 390 0.87 16.47 14.75
N ALA A 391 1.34 17.49 15.47
CA ALA A 391 0.52 18.64 15.82
C ALA A 391 0.47 19.64 14.65
N ILE A 392 -0.73 20.14 14.33
CA ILE A 392 -0.98 21.08 13.22
C ILE A 392 -1.80 22.30 13.63
#